data_AF-A0A9D6DHE3-F1
#
_entry.id   AF-A0A9D6DHE3-F1
#
_cell.length_a   1.000
_cell.length_b   1.000
_cell.length_c   1.000
_cell.angle_alpha   90.00
_cell.angle_beta   90.00
_cell.angle_gamma   90.00
#
_symmetry.space_group_name_H-M   'P 1'
#
loop_
_entity.id
_entity.type
_entity.pdbx_description
1 polymer ?
#
loop_
_entity_poly.entity_id
_entity_poly.type
_entity_poly.pdbx_seq_one_letter_code
_entity_poly.pdbx_strand_id
1 'polypeptide(L)'
;HMGLEMLGAATLTEAGLNGSVFQMFAHGIMTGLFFALVGLVYEKAHSREIRRMGGFGRVMPGVATAFTVASLSSLGLPATAGFVAELLTFMGAWRSDHVWWLFPAVAGTFLTAVYVLRVAKQIFWGPPSPHFHHLEDARGPEWVALVILTAVLVLFGMVPGLALALVDTATVSLLSRIVGP
;
A
#
# COMPACT_ATOMS: atom_id res chain seq x y z
N HIS A 1 0.55 -8.02 -2.48
CA HIS A 1 1.09 -7.05 -3.45
C HIS A 1 1.77 -7.73 -4.63
N MET A 2 3.04 -8.17 -4.56
CA MET A 2 3.72 -8.84 -5.70
C MET A 2 2.91 -9.99 -6.34
N GLY A 3 2.27 -10.85 -5.55
CA GLY A 3 1.42 -11.92 -6.09
C GLY A 3 0.20 -11.41 -6.87
N LEU A 4 -0.38 -10.27 -6.49
CA LEU A 4 -1.46 -9.61 -7.23
C LEU A 4 -0.94 -8.97 -8.52
N GLU A 5 0.25 -8.38 -8.48
CA GLU A 5 0.91 -7.83 -9.68
C GLU A 5 1.13 -8.92 -10.73
N MET A 6 1.68 -10.06 -10.30
CA MET A 6 1.88 -11.22 -11.18
C MET A 6 0.56 -11.75 -11.72
N LEU A 7 -0.47 -11.85 -10.86
CA LEU A 7 -1.80 -12.29 -11.28
C LEU A 7 -2.38 -11.34 -12.33
N GLY A 8 -2.36 -10.02 -12.11
CA GLY A 8 -2.85 -9.02 -13.05
C GLY A 8 -2.17 -9.15 -14.42
N ALA A 9 -0.84 -9.24 -14.44
CA ALA A 9 -0.09 -9.44 -15.69
C ALA A 9 -0.45 -10.76 -16.38
N ALA A 10 -0.62 -11.85 -15.61
CA ALA A 10 -0.95 -13.17 -16.13
C ALA A 10 -2.36 -13.26 -16.72
N THR A 11 -3.28 -12.34 -16.40
CA THR A 11 -4.62 -12.34 -17.00
C THR A 11 -4.62 -12.02 -18.49
N LEU A 12 -3.56 -11.38 -19.00
CA LEU A 12 -3.47 -10.91 -20.40
C LEU A 12 -4.69 -10.07 -20.83
N THR A 13 -5.26 -9.33 -19.88
CA THR A 13 -6.33 -8.36 -20.13
C THR A 13 -5.79 -6.95 -19.98
N GLU A 14 -6.38 -5.98 -20.69
CA GLU A 14 -6.04 -4.56 -20.56
C GLU A 14 -6.14 -4.09 -19.11
N ALA A 15 -7.26 -4.40 -18.43
CA ALA A 15 -7.46 -4.05 -17.03
C ALA A 15 -6.42 -4.70 -16.10
N GLY A 16 -6.08 -5.98 -16.31
CA GLY A 16 -5.12 -6.69 -15.48
C GLY A 16 -3.69 -6.19 -15.66
N LEU A 17 -3.27 -5.87 -16.90
CA LEU A 17 -1.96 -5.28 -17.17
C LEU A 17 -1.86 -3.86 -16.62
N ASN A 18 -2.88 -3.03 -16.83
CA ASN A 18 -2.95 -1.69 -16.23
C ASN A 18 -2.90 -1.77 -14.70
N GLY A 19 -3.65 -2.69 -14.11
CA GLY A 19 -3.63 -2.96 -12.67
C GLY A 19 -2.25 -3.39 -12.17
N SER A 20 -1.58 -4.29 -12.89
CA SER A 20 -0.24 -4.78 -12.53
C SER A 20 0.81 -3.66 -12.52
N VAL A 21 0.91 -2.88 -13.60
CA VAL A 21 1.89 -1.78 -13.67
C VAL A 21 1.56 -0.67 -12.66
N PHE A 22 0.28 -0.33 -12.52
CA PHE A 22 -0.13 0.66 -11.53
C PHE A 22 0.11 0.16 -10.09
N GLN A 23 -0.03 -1.14 -9.84
CA GLN A 23 0.29 -1.75 -8.55
C GLN A 23 1.78 -1.69 -8.25
N MET A 24 2.67 -1.91 -9.23
CA MET A 24 4.13 -1.74 -9.02
C MET A 24 4.46 -0.31 -8.55
N PHE A 25 3.82 0.70 -9.17
CA PHE A 25 3.96 2.09 -8.75
C PHE A 25 3.39 2.32 -7.34
N ALA A 26 2.12 1.98 -7.11
CA ALA A 26 1.44 2.21 -5.84
C ALA A 26 2.14 1.49 -4.67
N HIS A 27 2.53 0.23 -4.88
CA HIS A 27 3.25 -0.57 -3.90
C HIS A 27 4.65 -0.02 -3.63
N GLY A 28 5.36 0.49 -4.64
CA GLY A 28 6.65 1.15 -4.46
C GLY A 28 6.57 2.35 -3.51
N ILE A 29 5.60 3.25 -3.75
CA ILE A 29 5.37 4.42 -2.90
C ILE A 29 4.95 4.00 -1.48
N MET A 30 4.02 3.04 -1.36
CA MET A 30 3.54 2.53 -0.08
C MET A 30 4.64 1.89 0.75
N THR A 31 5.47 1.05 0.13
CA THR A 31 6.58 0.36 0.81
C THR A 31 7.65 1.35 1.22
N GLY A 32 7.94 2.36 0.39
CA GLY A 32 8.79 3.49 0.76
C GLY A 32 8.29 4.23 2.00
N LEU A 33 6.97 4.50 2.07
CA LEU A 33 6.36 5.16 3.22
C LEU A 33 6.47 4.30 4.48
N PHE A 34 6.19 2.99 4.39
CA PHE A 34 6.37 2.07 5.51
C PHE A 34 7.82 2.03 6.01
N PHE A 35 8.81 1.98 5.11
CA PHE A 35 10.21 1.96 5.51
C PHE A 35 10.64 3.29 6.15
N ALA A 36 10.18 4.44 5.63
CA ALA A 36 10.42 5.73 6.26
C ALA A 36 9.85 5.79 7.68
N LEU A 37 8.59 5.34 7.86
CA LEU A 37 7.92 5.32 9.16
C LEU A 37 8.58 4.36 10.15
N VAL A 38 8.87 3.12 9.73
CA VAL A 38 9.51 2.12 10.59
C VAL A 38 10.94 2.56 10.95
N GLY A 39 11.66 3.17 10.00
CA GLY A 39 12.97 3.77 10.25
C GLY A 39 12.91 4.85 11.33
N LEU A 40 11.96 5.78 11.21
CA LEU A 40 11.76 6.85 12.18
C LEU A 40 11.33 6.34 13.56
N VAL A 41 10.41 5.36 13.60
CA VAL A 41 9.98 4.72 14.85
C VAL A 41 11.16 4.02 15.51
N TYR A 42 12.00 3.32 14.74
CA TYR A 42 13.19 2.67 15.25
C TYR A 42 14.23 3.68 15.76
N GLU A 43 14.44 4.78 15.05
CA GLU A 43 15.37 5.83 15.45
C GLU A 43 15.00 6.43 16.81
N LYS A 44 13.71 6.66 17.07
CA LYS A 44 13.26 7.26 18.35
C LYS A 44 13.10 6.23 19.47
N ALA A 45 12.59 5.03 19.16
CA ALA A 45 12.32 4.01 20.17
C ALA A 45 13.50 3.06 20.45
N HIS A 46 14.52 3.03 19.58
CA HIS A 46 15.66 2.11 19.61
C HIS A 46 15.30 0.64 19.86
N SER A 47 14.11 0.23 19.44
CA SER A 47 13.58 -1.11 19.63
C SER A 47 12.92 -1.59 18.36
N ARG A 48 13.01 -2.90 18.09
CA ARG A 48 12.28 -3.59 17.03
C ARG A 48 11.24 -4.56 17.59
N GLU A 49 11.12 -4.62 18.92
CA GLU A 49 10.24 -5.56 19.59
C GLU A 49 8.82 -5.00 19.68
N ILE A 50 7.99 -5.32 18.67
CA ILE A 50 6.59 -4.88 18.56
C ILE A 50 5.78 -5.18 19.83
N ARG A 51 6.11 -6.26 20.56
CA ARG A 51 5.45 -6.62 21.83
C ARG A 51 5.62 -5.60 22.95
N ARG A 52 6.66 -4.78 22.91
CA ARG A 52 6.92 -3.73 23.90
C ARG A 52 6.35 -2.36 23.48
N MET A 53 6.05 -2.20 22.20
CA MET A 53 5.52 -0.97 21.63
C MET A 53 4.01 -0.90 21.86
N GLY A 54 3.52 0.30 22.19
CA GLY A 54 2.10 0.53 22.41
C GLY A 54 1.79 1.98 22.75
N GLY A 55 0.65 2.45 22.26
CA GLY A 55 0.12 3.80 22.49
C GLY A 55 0.91 4.91 21.80
N PHE A 56 1.67 4.61 20.75
CA PHE A 56 2.49 5.62 20.06
C PHE A 56 1.64 6.72 19.42
N GLY A 57 0.36 6.47 19.13
CA GLY A 57 -0.56 7.49 18.63
C GLY A 57 -0.78 8.67 19.58
N ARG A 58 -0.48 8.52 20.88
CA ARG A 58 -0.57 9.63 21.86
C ARG A 58 0.67 10.53 21.87
N VAL A 59 1.84 9.99 21.54
CA VAL A 59 3.14 10.67 21.63
C VAL A 59 3.68 11.07 20.25
N MET A 60 3.27 10.36 19.20
CA MET A 60 3.66 10.59 17.79
C MET A 60 2.42 10.56 16.88
N PRO A 61 1.42 11.45 17.08
CA PRO A 61 0.15 11.41 16.35
C PRO A 61 0.30 11.56 14.84
N GLY A 62 1.28 12.34 14.39
CA GLY A 62 1.63 12.54 12.99
C GLY A 62 2.12 11.26 12.32
N VAL A 63 3.13 10.62 12.91
CA VAL A 63 3.63 9.31 12.46
C VAL A 63 2.52 8.25 12.50
N ALA A 64 1.70 8.22 13.54
CA ALA A 64 0.56 7.31 13.64
C ALA A 64 -0.46 7.50 12.51
N THR A 65 -0.72 8.76 12.14
CA THR A 65 -1.63 9.11 11.04
C THR A 65 -1.06 8.62 9.70
N ALA A 66 0.19 8.95 9.39
CA ALA A 66 0.84 8.52 8.17
C ALA A 66 0.94 6.98 8.08
N PHE A 67 1.25 6.29 9.18
CA PHE A 67 1.24 4.83 9.23
C PHE A 67 -0.15 4.23 9.00
N THR A 68 -1.18 4.89 9.53
CA THR A 68 -2.56 4.47 9.30
C THR A 68 -2.91 4.64 7.82
N VAL A 69 -2.55 5.75 7.18
CA VAL A 69 -2.79 5.93 5.72
C VAL A 69 -2.05 4.87 4.90
N ALA A 70 -0.78 4.60 5.20
CA ALA A 70 -0.03 3.51 4.55
C ALA A 70 -0.71 2.15 4.74
N SER A 71 -1.20 1.87 5.95
CA SER A 71 -1.94 0.64 6.28
C SER A 71 -3.24 0.51 5.48
N LEU A 72 -4.00 1.59 5.38
CA LEU A 72 -5.24 1.67 4.60
C LEU A 72 -4.97 1.49 3.10
N SER A 73 -3.86 2.06 2.59
CA SER A 73 -3.46 1.83 1.20
C SER A 73 -3.04 0.37 0.96
N SER A 74 -2.42 -0.28 1.94
CA SER A 74 -1.96 -1.68 1.83
C SER A 74 -3.08 -2.71 1.83
N LEU A 75 -4.27 -2.36 2.31
CA LEU A 75 -5.43 -3.23 2.34
C LEU A 75 -6.47 -2.88 1.26
N GLY A 76 -6.11 -1.97 0.35
CA GLY A 76 -6.99 -1.57 -0.75
C GLY A 76 -8.16 -0.71 -0.30
N LEU A 77 -7.98 0.24 0.63
CA LEU A 77 -9.07 1.15 0.99
C LEU A 77 -9.39 2.11 -0.17
N PRO A 78 -10.67 2.36 -0.51
CA PRO A 78 -11.05 3.40 -1.47
C PRO A 78 -10.38 4.75 -1.19
N ALA A 79 -10.12 5.51 -2.27
CA ALA A 79 -9.35 6.75 -2.28
C ALA A 79 -7.83 6.60 -2.05
N THR A 80 -7.29 5.37 -2.08
CA THR A 80 -5.84 5.13 -2.10
C THR A 80 -5.38 4.49 -3.41
N ALA A 81 -4.14 4.73 -3.82
CA ALA A 81 -3.59 4.15 -5.03
C ALA A 81 -3.61 2.60 -5.01
N GLY A 82 -3.40 1.98 -3.84
CA GLY A 82 -3.48 0.52 -3.69
C GLY A 82 -4.84 -0.05 -4.08
N PHE A 83 -5.95 0.64 -3.76
CA PHE A 83 -7.29 0.18 -4.15
C PHE A 83 -7.49 0.15 -5.66
N VAL A 84 -7.10 1.20 -6.37
CA VAL A 84 -7.27 1.29 -7.83
C VAL A 84 -6.50 0.14 -8.51
N ALA A 85 -5.29 -0.12 -8.03
CA ALA A 85 -4.42 -1.18 -8.53
C ALA A 85 -5.01 -2.58 -8.35
N GLU A 86 -5.49 -2.89 -7.13
CA GLU A 86 -6.11 -4.16 -6.80
C GLU A 86 -7.45 -4.35 -7.54
N LEU A 87 -8.25 -3.29 -7.64
CA LEU A 87 -9.53 -3.33 -8.36
C LEU A 87 -9.33 -3.65 -9.85
N LEU A 88 -8.39 -2.99 -10.51
CA LEU A 88 -8.04 -3.26 -11.91
C LEU A 88 -7.55 -4.70 -12.09
N THR A 89 -6.72 -5.18 -11.16
CA THR A 89 -6.23 -6.57 -11.14
C THR A 89 -7.39 -7.56 -11.02
N PHE A 90 -8.34 -7.32 -10.11
CA PHE A 90 -9.52 -8.18 -9.95
C PHE A 90 -10.45 -8.12 -11.17
N MET A 91 -10.65 -6.95 -11.76
CA MET A 91 -11.43 -6.82 -13.00
C MET A 91 -10.76 -7.56 -14.17
N GLY A 92 -9.43 -7.54 -14.25
CA GLY A 92 -8.68 -8.32 -15.23
C GLY A 92 -8.88 -9.81 -15.05
N ALA A 93 -8.80 -10.31 -13.82
CA ALA A 93 -9.00 -11.73 -13.54
C ALA A 93 -10.45 -12.19 -13.71
N TRP A 94 -11.41 -11.29 -13.47
CA TRP A 94 -12.82 -11.56 -13.76
C TRP A 94 -13.10 -11.71 -15.27
N ARG A 95 -12.35 -10.99 -16.11
CA ARG A 95 -12.50 -11.00 -17.57
C ARG A 95 -11.65 -12.06 -18.27
N SER A 96 -10.75 -12.73 -17.57
CA SER A 96 -9.96 -13.82 -18.13
C SER A 96 -10.68 -15.17 -18.01
N ASP A 97 -10.17 -16.19 -18.72
CA ASP A 97 -10.66 -17.57 -18.62
C ASP A 97 -10.35 -18.23 -17.25
N HIS A 98 -9.74 -17.48 -16.33
CA HIS A 98 -9.23 -17.97 -15.06
C HIS A 98 -9.85 -17.25 -13.86
N VAL A 99 -11.16 -17.01 -13.91
CA VAL A 99 -11.95 -16.36 -12.84
C VAL A 99 -11.69 -16.96 -11.44
N TRP A 100 -11.40 -18.26 -11.37
CA TRP A 100 -11.09 -18.94 -10.11
C TRP A 100 -9.85 -18.36 -9.38
N TRP A 101 -8.93 -17.70 -10.08
CA TRP A 101 -7.78 -16.99 -9.50
C TRP A 101 -8.16 -15.87 -8.54
N LEU A 102 -9.39 -15.35 -8.62
CA LEU A 102 -9.88 -14.34 -7.69
C LEU A 102 -9.97 -14.86 -6.25
N PHE A 103 -10.24 -16.16 -6.05
CA PHE A 103 -10.36 -16.72 -4.72
C PHE A 103 -9.05 -16.57 -3.91
N PRO A 104 -7.89 -17.07 -4.37
CA PRO A 104 -6.62 -16.86 -3.66
C PRO A 104 -6.21 -15.38 -3.63
N ALA A 105 -6.56 -14.58 -4.64
CA ALA A 105 -6.25 -13.15 -4.69
C ALA A 105 -6.95 -12.36 -3.56
N VAL A 106 -8.26 -12.57 -3.40
CA VAL A 106 -9.06 -11.94 -2.34
C VAL A 106 -8.64 -12.47 -0.96
N ALA A 107 -8.42 -13.79 -0.83
CA ALA A 107 -7.94 -14.38 0.42
C ALA A 107 -6.57 -13.80 0.85
N GLY A 108 -5.64 -13.64 -0.08
CA GLY A 108 -4.34 -13.02 0.18
C GLY A 108 -4.43 -11.55 0.58
N THR A 109 -5.34 -10.80 -0.05
CA THR A 109 -5.63 -9.40 0.28
C THR A 109 -6.23 -9.29 1.69
N PHE A 110 -7.17 -10.18 2.03
CA PHE A 110 -7.75 -10.25 3.36
C PHE A 110 -6.70 -10.58 4.44
N LEU A 111 -5.84 -11.56 4.21
CA LEU A 111 -4.73 -11.87 5.12
C LEU A 111 -3.80 -10.67 5.30
N THR A 112 -3.54 -9.92 4.21
CA THR A 112 -2.77 -8.68 4.24
C THR A 112 -3.38 -7.63 5.15
N ALA A 113 -4.68 -7.38 5.01
CA ALA A 113 -5.40 -6.47 5.89
C ALA A 113 -5.28 -6.89 7.36
N VAL A 114 -5.47 -8.18 7.67
CA VAL A 114 -5.42 -8.69 9.05
C VAL A 114 -4.06 -8.45 9.70
N TYR A 115 -2.95 -8.81 9.05
CA TYR A 115 -1.64 -8.66 9.70
C TYR A 115 -1.20 -7.19 9.79
N VAL A 116 -1.47 -6.36 8.78
CA VAL A 116 -1.09 -4.94 8.78
C VAL A 116 -1.88 -4.19 9.86
N LEU A 117 -3.20 -4.36 9.91
CA LEU A 117 -4.04 -3.70 10.91
C LEU A 117 -3.71 -4.17 12.33
N ARG A 118 -3.35 -5.44 12.51
CA ARG A 118 -2.92 -5.96 13.82
C ARG A 118 -1.67 -5.24 14.33
N VAL A 119 -0.67 -5.04 13.45
CA VAL A 119 0.56 -4.31 13.80
C VAL A 119 0.27 -2.83 14.06
N ALA A 120 -0.50 -2.18 13.19
CA ALA A 120 -0.90 -0.78 13.35
C ALA A 120 -1.62 -0.55 14.68
N LYS A 121 -2.60 -1.43 14.98
CA LYS A 121 -3.34 -1.41 16.25
C LYS A 121 -2.41 -1.58 17.43
N GLN A 122 -1.49 -2.54 17.39
CA GLN A 122 -0.61 -2.82 18.52
C GLN A 122 0.34 -1.66 18.83
N ILE A 123 1.03 -1.12 17.83
CA ILE A 123 2.05 -0.08 18.01
C ILE A 123 1.42 1.26 18.37
N PHE A 124 0.42 1.70 17.60
CA PHE A 124 -0.08 3.07 17.69
C PHE A 124 -1.32 3.20 18.57
N TRP A 125 -2.27 2.28 18.42
CA TRP A 125 -3.61 2.39 19.00
C TRP A 125 -3.85 1.46 20.20
N GLY A 126 -2.81 0.74 20.63
CA GLY A 126 -2.83 -0.17 21.77
C GLY A 126 -2.69 0.57 23.11
N PRO A 127 -2.70 -0.17 24.23
CA PRO A 127 -2.41 0.42 25.53
C PRO A 127 -1.00 1.05 25.54
N PRO A 128 -0.83 2.23 26.17
CA PRO A 128 0.45 2.91 26.20
C PRO A 128 1.49 2.10 26.97
N SER A 129 2.69 2.01 26.41
CA SER A 129 3.82 1.34 27.05
C SER A 129 4.53 2.26 28.03
N PRO A 130 4.88 1.80 29.24
CA PRO A 130 5.56 2.61 30.25
C PRO A 130 6.97 3.06 29.84
N HIS A 131 7.57 2.42 28.84
CA HIS A 131 8.95 2.68 28.43
C HIS A 131 9.08 3.79 27.37
N PHE A 132 7.97 4.17 26.71
CA PHE A 132 8.00 4.99 25.48
C PHE A 132 7.25 6.31 25.60
N HIS A 133 7.06 6.83 26.81
CA HIS A 133 6.39 8.11 27.03
C HIS A 133 7.22 9.34 26.61
N HIS A 134 8.53 9.17 26.46
CA HIS A 134 9.46 10.24 26.09
C HIS A 134 9.61 10.42 24.58
N LEU A 135 8.93 9.59 23.77
CA LEU A 135 9.00 9.70 22.32
C LEU A 135 8.36 11.00 21.86
N GLU A 136 8.91 11.56 20.80
CA GLU A 136 8.43 12.78 20.19
C GLU A 136 8.05 12.51 18.74
N ASP A 137 7.10 13.27 18.22
CA ASP A 137 6.66 13.14 16.84
C ASP A 137 7.78 13.50 15.83
N ALA A 138 7.48 13.33 14.55
CA ALA A 138 8.38 13.73 13.48
C ALA A 138 8.75 15.23 13.57
N ARG A 139 10.00 15.59 13.29
CA ARG A 139 10.51 16.97 13.33
C ARG A 139 11.29 17.33 12.07
N GLY A 140 11.07 18.55 11.60
CA GLY A 140 11.84 19.14 10.51
C GLY A 140 11.88 18.26 9.25
N PRO A 141 13.07 17.86 8.75
CA PRO A 141 13.20 17.04 7.54
C PRO A 141 12.53 15.67 7.60
N GLU A 142 12.29 15.11 8.79
CA GLU A 142 11.62 13.81 8.97
C GLU A 142 10.23 13.78 8.31
N TRP A 143 9.56 14.94 8.22
CA TRP A 143 8.26 15.09 7.58
C TRP A 143 8.26 15.00 6.07
N VAL A 144 9.39 15.30 5.41
CA VAL A 144 9.43 15.45 3.95
C VAL A 144 9.02 14.16 3.25
N ALA A 145 9.62 13.04 3.63
CA ALA A 145 9.27 11.73 3.06
C ALA A 145 7.84 11.33 3.41
N LEU A 146 7.41 11.54 4.66
CA LEU A 146 6.07 11.16 5.11
C LEU A 146 4.98 11.90 4.35
N VAL A 147 5.11 13.21 4.21
CA VAL A 147 4.12 14.06 3.53
C VAL A 147 4.09 13.75 2.04
N ILE A 148 5.25 13.70 1.37
CA ILE A 148 5.32 13.48 -0.08
C ILE A 148 4.73 12.10 -0.44
N LEU A 149 5.18 11.04 0.22
CA LEU A 149 4.73 9.68 -0.12
C LEU A 149 3.25 9.48 0.23
N THR A 150 2.78 10.02 1.35
CA THR A 150 1.36 10.00 1.71
C THR A 150 0.50 10.76 0.69
N ALA A 151 0.94 11.96 0.30
CA ALA A 151 0.23 12.77 -0.69
C ALA A 151 0.15 12.07 -2.04
N VAL A 152 1.23 11.42 -2.49
CA VAL A 152 1.26 10.63 -3.73
C VAL A 152 0.26 9.47 -3.66
N LEU A 153 0.23 8.70 -2.55
CA LEU A 153 -0.72 7.58 -2.39
C LEU A 153 -2.18 8.02 -2.48
N VAL A 154 -2.52 9.15 -1.85
CA VAL A 154 -3.89 9.67 -1.85
C VAL A 154 -4.23 10.32 -3.19
N LEU A 155 -3.33 11.13 -3.75
CA LEU A 155 -3.52 11.82 -5.03
C LEU A 155 -3.83 10.82 -6.16
N PHE A 156 -3.00 9.80 -6.31
CA PHE A 156 -3.21 8.78 -7.34
C PHE A 156 -4.33 7.79 -6.99
N GLY A 157 -4.78 7.75 -5.74
CA GLY A 157 -6.00 7.05 -5.35
C GLY A 157 -7.27 7.81 -5.73
N MET A 158 -7.28 9.13 -5.57
CA MET A 158 -8.42 10.00 -5.88
C MET A 158 -8.51 10.33 -7.37
N VAL A 159 -7.36 10.55 -8.02
CA VAL A 159 -7.26 10.93 -9.43
C VAL A 159 -6.32 9.96 -10.16
N PRO A 160 -6.72 8.68 -10.31
CA PRO A 160 -5.83 7.66 -10.88
C PRO A 160 -5.50 7.90 -12.36
N GLY A 161 -6.34 8.65 -13.08
CA GLY A 161 -6.15 8.98 -14.50
C GLY A 161 -4.81 9.64 -14.81
N LEU A 162 -4.19 10.35 -13.86
CA LEU A 162 -2.89 11.01 -14.04
C LEU A 162 -1.77 10.03 -14.36
N ALA A 163 -1.77 8.85 -13.72
CA ALA A 163 -0.79 7.80 -13.99
C ALA A 163 -1.35 6.73 -14.91
N LEU A 164 -2.64 6.38 -14.79
CA LEU A 164 -3.26 5.36 -15.64
C LEU A 164 -3.22 5.73 -17.12
N ALA A 165 -3.37 7.00 -17.51
CA ALA A 165 -3.28 7.37 -18.93
C ALA A 165 -1.89 7.08 -19.55
N LEU A 166 -0.83 7.28 -18.76
CA LEU A 166 0.55 6.97 -19.18
C LEU A 166 0.78 5.45 -19.24
N VAL A 167 0.28 4.73 -18.23
CA VAL A 167 0.35 3.27 -18.17
C VAL A 167 -0.39 2.64 -19.35
N ASP A 168 -1.63 3.06 -19.60
CA ASP A 168 -2.52 2.53 -20.64
C ASP A 168 -1.91 2.64 -22.04
N THR A 169 -1.32 3.80 -22.36
CA THR A 169 -0.64 4.02 -23.64
C THR A 169 0.47 2.98 -23.88
N ALA A 170 1.20 2.58 -22.84
CA ALA A 170 2.28 1.62 -22.94
C ALA A 170 1.78 0.16 -22.93
N THR A 171 0.82 -0.17 -22.06
CA THR A 171 0.32 -1.53 -21.87
C THR A 171 -0.52 -2.00 -23.06
N VAL A 172 -1.33 -1.14 -23.68
CA VAL A 172 -2.10 -1.48 -24.89
C VAL A 172 -1.18 -1.87 -26.04
N SER A 173 -0.09 -1.12 -26.25
CA SER A 173 0.91 -1.46 -27.27
C SER A 173 1.68 -2.74 -26.94
N LEU A 174 1.88 -3.07 -25.67
CA LEU A 174 2.53 -4.32 -25.26
C LEU A 174 1.59 -5.51 -25.45
N LEU A 175 0.35 -5.38 -25.00
CA LEU A 175 -0.67 -6.42 -25.09
C LEU A 175 -0.93 -6.82 -26.55
N SER A 176 -1.02 -5.85 -27.45
CA SER A 176 -1.21 -6.11 -28.89
C SER A 176 -0.05 -6.89 -29.52
N ARG A 177 1.17 -6.79 -28.99
CA ARG A 177 2.32 -7.60 -29.45
C ARG A 177 2.34 -9.02 -28.89
N ILE A 178 1.69 -9.25 -27.74
CA ILE A 178 1.68 -10.55 -27.06
C ILE A 178 0.49 -11.39 -27.51
N VAL A 179 -0.69 -10.76 -27.66
CA VAL A 179 -1.97 -11.43 -27.94
C VAL A 179 -2.47 -11.15 -29.36
N GLY A 180 -1.93 -10.13 -30.04
CA GLY A 180 -2.26 -9.86 -31.43
C GLY A 180 -1.73 -10.94 -32.38
N PRO A 181 -2.32 -11.06 -33.58
CA PRO A 181 -1.90 -12.03 -34.60
C PRO A 181 -0.48 -11.81 -35.12
#